data_AF-A0A8T4S7Y3-F1
#
_entry.id   AF-A0A8T4S7Y3-F1
#
_cell.length_a   1.000
_cell.length_b   1.000
_cell.length_c   1.000
_cell.angle_alpha   90.00
_cell.angle_beta   90.00
_cell.angle_gamma   90.00
#
_symmetry.space_group_name_H-M   'P 1'
#
loop_
_entity.id
_entity.type
_entity.pdbx_description
1 polymer ?
#
loop_
_entity_poly.entity_id
_entity_poly.type
_entity_poly.pdbx_seq_one_letter_code
_entity_poly.pdbx_strand_id
1 'polypeptide(L)'
;MNIIMSIFDFFHIKLISNKFVFLDVYSIFHLVLGFLVILALLKYKDINLSFIFLILFFILIGWEFIEYNFDNLFPNIIERGTKLNTMWDIIIGMAGGFTGYIMNKKFS
;
A
#
# COMPACT_ATOMS: atom_id res chain seq x y z
N MET A 1 -14.30 -35.48 -14.28
CA MET A 1 -14.39 -34.25 -15.09
C MET A 1 -13.77 -33.11 -14.28
N ASN A 2 -12.61 -32.66 -14.75
CA ASN A 2 -11.67 -31.63 -14.28
C ASN A 2 -11.92 -30.86 -12.97
N ILE A 3 -11.11 -31.19 -11.96
CA ILE A 3 -10.81 -30.41 -10.75
C ILE A 3 -9.78 -29.33 -11.12
N ILE A 4 -10.17 -28.44 -12.03
CA ILE A 4 -9.45 -27.17 -12.25
C ILE A 4 -10.53 -26.10 -12.22
N MET A 5 -10.99 -25.79 -10.99
CA MET A 5 -11.56 -24.48 -10.72
C MET A 5 -10.46 -23.47 -11.06
N SER A 6 -10.70 -22.68 -12.09
CA SER A 6 -9.76 -21.64 -12.46
C SER A 6 -9.64 -20.69 -11.27
N ILE A 7 -8.43 -20.24 -10.93
CA ILE A 7 -8.22 -19.23 -9.89
C ILE A 7 -9.14 -18.00 -10.11
N PHE A 8 -9.51 -17.73 -11.37
CA PHE A 8 -10.46 -16.69 -11.75
C PHE A 8 -11.87 -16.87 -11.18
N ASP A 9 -12.36 -18.10 -11.05
CA ASP A 9 -13.68 -18.40 -10.45
C ASP A 9 -13.67 -18.20 -8.93
N PHE A 10 -12.54 -18.44 -8.26
CA PHE A 10 -12.39 -18.14 -6.82
C PHE A 10 -12.40 -16.64 -6.54
N PHE A 11 -11.94 -15.81 -7.47
CA PHE A 11 -11.88 -14.36 -7.30
C PHE A 11 -13.09 -13.59 -7.84
N HIS A 12 -14.11 -14.26 -8.41
CA HIS A 12 -15.31 -13.59 -8.97
C HIS A 12 -14.97 -12.34 -9.81
N ILE A 13 -13.88 -12.41 -10.59
CA ILE A 13 -13.44 -11.31 -11.44
C ILE A 13 -14.33 -11.32 -12.67
N LYS A 14 -15.55 -10.80 -12.51
CA LYS A 14 -16.27 -10.19 -13.62
C LYS A 14 -15.37 -9.09 -14.15
N LEU A 15 -14.69 -9.38 -15.25
CA LEU A 15 -14.01 -8.44 -16.15
C LEU A 15 -15.04 -7.43 -16.71
N ILE A 16 -15.60 -6.60 -15.84
CA ILE A 16 -16.55 -5.54 -16.17
C ILE A 16 -15.90 -4.20 -15.83
N SER A 17 -15.65 -3.46 -16.91
CA SER A 17 -15.18 -2.09 -17.01
C SER A 17 -13.67 -1.90 -16.86
N ASN A 18 -13.08 -1.36 -17.92
CA ASN A 18 -11.75 -0.74 -17.98
C ASN A 18 -11.66 0.47 -17.03
N LYS A 19 -11.71 0.21 -15.72
CA LYS A 19 -11.23 1.12 -14.67
C LYS A 19 -9.93 0.53 -14.14
N PHE A 20 -8.93 0.45 -15.02
CA PHE A 20 -7.55 0.21 -14.62
C PHE A 20 -7.21 1.25 -13.56
N VAL A 21 -7.00 0.79 -12.32
CA VAL A 21 -6.31 1.49 -11.23
C VAL A 21 -6.37 3.01 -11.39
N PHE A 22 -7.49 3.63 -10.99
CA PHE A 22 -7.43 5.06 -10.70
C PHE A 22 -6.38 5.17 -9.59
N LEU A 23 -5.20 5.70 -9.93
CA LEU A 23 -4.25 6.24 -8.96
C LEU A 23 -4.99 7.40 -8.32
N ASP A 24 -5.75 7.04 -7.29
CA ASP A 24 -6.42 7.95 -6.40
C ASP A 24 -5.35 8.84 -5.75
N VAL A 25 -5.71 10.07 -5.43
CA VAL A 25 -4.89 10.96 -4.60
C VAL A 25 -4.43 10.24 -3.33
N TYR A 26 -5.27 9.36 -2.76
CA TYR A 26 -4.89 8.52 -1.62
C TYR A 26 -3.73 7.56 -1.92
N SER A 27 -3.75 6.89 -3.07
CA SER A 27 -2.65 6.01 -3.48
C SER A 27 -1.34 6.79 -3.73
N ILE A 28 -1.43 8.01 -4.27
CA ILE A 28 -0.27 8.90 -4.39
C ILE A 28 0.26 9.27 -3.01
N PHE A 29 -0.63 9.54 -2.05
CA PHE A 29 -0.26 9.82 -0.67
C PHE A 29 0.50 8.66 -0.04
N HIS A 30 0.04 7.42 -0.23
CA HIS A 30 0.73 6.22 0.23
C HIS A 30 2.13 6.07 -0.36
N LEU A 31 2.29 6.32 -1.66
CA LEU A 31 3.59 6.30 -2.33
C LEU A 31 4.56 7.30 -1.68
N VAL A 32 4.12 8.55 -1.51
CA VAL A 32 4.94 9.63 -0.92
C VAL A 32 5.25 9.34 0.55
N LEU A 33 4.27 8.85 1.31
CA LEU A 33 4.44 8.53 2.72
C LEU A 33 5.46 7.40 2.90
N GLY A 34 5.34 6.32 2.11
CA GLY A 34 6.31 5.22 2.13
C GLY A 34 7.72 5.67 1.76
N PHE A 35 7.84 6.56 0.77
CA PHE A 35 9.11 7.18 0.39
C PHE A 35 9.73 8.02 1.50
N LEU A 36 8.94 8.83 2.22
CA LEU A 36 9.47 9.67 3.29
C LEU A 36 9.82 8.85 4.54
N VAL A 37 8.98 7.86 4.88
CA VAL A 37 9.18 6.99 6.04
C VAL A 37 10.47 6.17 5.88
N ILE A 38 10.72 5.57 4.71
CA ILE A 38 11.96 4.79 4.52
C ILE A 38 13.20 5.69 4.67
N LEU A 39 13.18 6.91 4.13
CA LEU A 39 14.31 7.83 4.23
C LEU A 39 14.57 8.24 5.69
N ALA A 40 13.51 8.42 6.48
CA ALA A 40 13.64 8.66 7.91
C ALA A 40 14.23 7.45 8.66
N LEU A 41 13.74 6.24 8.37
CA LEU A 41 14.22 5.01 9.00
C LEU A 41 15.66 4.65 8.63
N LEU A 42 16.09 4.95 7.40
CA LEU A 42 17.46 4.70 6.94
C LEU A 42 18.51 5.56 7.63
N LYS A 43 18.13 6.62 8.38
CA LYS A 43 19.06 7.38 9.21
C LYS A 43 19.66 6.55 10.35
N TYR A 44 18.97 5.49 10.77
CA TYR A 44 19.40 4.60 11.84
C TYR A 44 20.24 3.45 11.28
N LYS A 45 21.56 3.69 11.14
CA LYS A 45 22.51 2.77 10.47
C LYS A 45 22.62 1.38 11.11
N ASP A 46 22.28 1.24 12.38
CA ASP A 46 22.41 -0.02 13.14
C ASP A 46 21.24 -0.97 12.91
N ILE A 47 20.18 -0.53 12.23
CA ILE A 47 18.99 -1.34 11.99
C ILE A 47 19.13 -2.12 10.70
N ASN A 48 18.84 -3.43 10.75
CA ASN A 48 18.82 -4.28 9.58
C ASN A 48 17.77 -3.80 8.55
N LEU A 49 18.14 -3.75 7.27
CA LEU A 49 17.26 -3.30 6.19
C LEU A 49 15.93 -4.07 6.13
N SER A 50 15.94 -5.39 6.33
CA SER A 50 14.71 -6.19 6.34
C SER A 50 13.79 -5.77 7.49
N PHE A 51 14.34 -5.41 8.64
CA PHE A 51 13.58 -4.88 9.77
C PHE A 51 13.02 -3.49 9.48
N ILE A 52 13.78 -2.65 8.77
CA ILE A 52 13.29 -1.33 8.30
C ILE A 52 12.06 -1.49 7.40
N PHE A 53 12.11 -2.39 6.41
CA PHE A 53 10.96 -2.65 5.53
C PHE A 53 9.79 -3.31 6.28
N LEU A 54 10.06 -4.11 7.30
CA LEU A 54 9.03 -4.65 8.17
C LEU A 54 8.33 -3.54 8.98
N ILE A 55 9.09 -2.58 9.53
CA ILE A 55 8.52 -1.40 10.20
C ILE A 55 7.65 -0.61 9.23
N LEU A 56 8.15 -0.33 8.02
CA LEU A 56 7.37 0.37 7.00
C LEU A 56 6.05 -0.36 6.71
N PHE A 57 6.10 -1.68 6.54
CA PHE A 57 4.91 -2.50 6.31
C PHE A 57 3.89 -2.37 7.44
N PHE A 58 4.32 -2.42 8.70
CA PHE A 58 3.43 -2.24 9.85
C PHE A 58 2.88 -0.81 9.95
N ILE A 59 3.64 0.21 9.58
CA ILE A 59 3.16 1.59 9.51
C ILE A 59 2.04 1.72 8.48
N LEU A 60 2.22 1.15 7.28
CA LEU A 60 1.20 1.19 6.22
C LEU A 60 -0.07 0.47 6.64
N ILE A 61 0.03 -0.72 7.25
CA ILE A 61 -1.14 -1.42 7.81
C ILE A 61 -1.82 -0.59 8.90
N GLY A 62 -1.03 0.03 9.78
CA GLY A 62 -1.54 0.88 10.84
C GLY A 62 -2.31 2.08 10.28
N TRP A 63 -1.81 2.68 9.19
CA TRP A 63 -2.48 3.78 8.50
C TRP A 63 -3.82 3.35 7.89
N GLU A 64 -3.84 2.24 7.16
CA GLU A 64 -5.09 1.65 6.62
C GLU A 64 -6.12 1.34 7.71
N PHE A 65 -5.64 0.88 8.87
CA PHE A 65 -6.50 0.67 10.03
C PHE A 65 -7.04 1.98 10.60
N ILE A 66 -6.25 3.05 10.63
CA ILE A 66 -6.71 4.38 11.05
C ILE A 66 -7.77 4.89 10.08
N GLU A 67 -7.53 4.85 8.77
CA GLU A 67 -8.51 5.22 7.75
C GLU A 67 -9.79 4.41 7.91
N TYR A 68 -9.69 3.09 8.16
CA TYR A 68 -10.84 2.22 8.44
C TYR A 68 -11.72 2.74 9.56
N ASN A 69 -11.11 3.12 10.68
CA ASN A 69 -11.86 3.57 11.83
C ASN A 69 -12.38 4.99 11.63
N PHE A 70 -11.64 5.84 10.92
CA PHE A 70 -12.05 7.21 10.63
C PHE A 70 -13.31 7.24 9.76
N ASP A 71 -13.41 6.38 8.76
CA ASP A 71 -14.59 6.30 7.89
C ASP A 71 -15.83 5.82 8.64
N ASN A 72 -15.66 4.89 9.58
CA ASN A 72 -16.78 4.45 10.43
C ASN A 72 -17.28 5.55 11.37
N LEU A 73 -16.38 6.42 11.83
CA LEU A 73 -16.73 7.55 12.69
C LEU A 73 -17.28 8.73 11.89
N PHE A 74 -16.87 8.89 10.63
CA PHE A 74 -17.21 10.02 9.77
C PHE A 74 -17.60 9.61 8.33
N PRO A 75 -18.72 8.87 8.15
CA PRO A 75 -19.05 8.21 6.89
C PRO A 75 -19.36 9.15 5.71
N ASN A 76 -19.53 10.45 5.94
CA ASN A 76 -19.82 11.45 4.91
C ASN A 76 -18.61 12.32 4.54
N ILE A 77 -17.46 12.12 5.20
CA ILE A 77 -16.27 12.95 4.98
C ILE A 77 -15.32 12.29 3.97
N ILE A 78 -15.24 10.96 3.99
CA ILE A 78 -14.31 10.18 3.16
C ILE A 78 -15.09 9.02 2.54
N GLU A 79 -15.23 9.04 1.22
CA GLU A 79 -15.89 7.96 0.48
C GLU A 79 -14.87 6.84 0.27
N ARG A 80 -15.14 5.68 0.87
CA ARG A 80 -14.14 4.62 0.92
C ARG A 80 -14.05 3.83 -0.38
N GLY A 81 -12.83 3.66 -0.88
CA GLY A 81 -12.52 2.67 -1.91
C GLY A 81 -12.80 1.24 -1.43
N THR A 82 -13.06 0.32 -2.36
CA THR A 82 -13.29 -1.11 -2.05
C THR A 82 -12.11 -1.75 -1.31
N LYS A 83 -12.28 -2.93 -0.68
CA LYS A 83 -11.17 -3.71 -0.06
C LYS A 83 -9.97 -3.95 -1.00
N LEU A 84 -10.20 -3.95 -2.31
CA LEU A 84 -9.14 -4.05 -3.32
C LEU A 84 -8.20 -2.83 -3.26
N ASN A 85 -8.72 -1.66 -2.89
CA ASN A 85 -7.97 -0.39 -2.78
C ASN A 85 -6.92 -0.46 -1.67
N THR A 86 -7.31 -0.88 -0.45
CA THR A 86 -6.39 -1.07 0.68
C THR A 86 -5.19 -1.95 0.34
N MET A 87 -5.40 -3.05 -0.39
CA MET A 87 -4.28 -3.89 -0.80
C MET A 87 -3.34 -3.16 -1.77
N TRP A 88 -3.91 -2.41 -2.72
CA TRP A 88 -3.13 -1.60 -3.66
C TRP A 88 -2.39 -0.45 -2.96
N ASP A 89 -3.01 0.20 -1.98
CA ASP A 89 -2.42 1.30 -1.21
C ASP A 89 -1.20 0.83 -0.40
N ILE A 90 -1.27 -0.37 0.21
CA ILE A 90 -0.10 -0.99 0.85
C ILE A 90 0.99 -1.31 -0.18
N ILE A 91 0.63 -1.91 -1.33
CA ILE A 91 1.62 -2.24 -2.39
C ILE A 91 2.31 -0.96 -2.90
N ILE A 92 1.54 0.11 -3.13
CA ILE A 92 2.02 1.39 -3.62
C ILE A 92 2.88 2.08 -2.55
N GLY A 93 2.49 2.05 -1.28
CA GLY A 93 3.32 2.54 -0.18
C GLY A 93 4.66 1.80 -0.06
N MET A 94 4.64 0.47 -0.22
CA MET A 94 5.88 -0.34 -0.24
C MET A 94 6.76 0.01 -1.45
N ALA A 95 6.16 0.27 -2.62
CA ALA A 95 6.91 0.75 -3.79
C ALA A 95 7.55 2.13 -3.53
N GLY A 96 6.86 3.02 -2.81
CA GLY A 96 7.39 4.28 -2.33
C GLY A 96 8.62 4.09 -1.44
N GLY A 97 8.54 3.19 -0.46
CA GLY A 97 9.69 2.83 0.37
C GLY A 97 10.86 2.22 -0.41
N PHE A 98 10.57 1.38 -1.41
CA PHE A 98 11.62 0.80 -2.24
C PHE A 98 12.34 1.85 -3.09
N THR A 99 11.61 2.79 -3.69
CA THR A 99 12.18 3.90 -4.46
C THR A 99 13.03 4.83 -3.58
N GLY A 100 12.57 5.16 -2.37
CA GLY A 100 13.33 5.95 -1.40
C GLY A 100 14.65 5.28 -0.99
N TYR A 101 14.64 3.97 -0.78
CA TYR A 101 15.86 3.19 -0.53
C TYR A 101 16.86 3.24 -1.70
N ILE A 102 16.39 3.05 -2.94
CA ILE A 102 17.25 3.15 -4.14
C ILE A 102 17.87 4.54 -4.25
N MET A 103 17.06 5.59 -4.06
CA MET A 103 17.54 6.97 -4.12
C MET A 103 18.60 7.23 -3.04
N ASN A 104 18.36 6.82 -1.79
CA ASN A 104 19.34 6.97 -0.72
C ASN A 104 20.68 6.32 -1.08
N LYS A 105 20.67 5.11 -1.64
CA LYS A 105 21.89 4.42 -2.10
C LYS A 105 22.61 5.13 -3.25
N LYS A 106 21.89 5.83 -4.12
CA LYS A 106 22.50 6.52 -5.26
C LYS A 106 23.23 7.81 -4.86
N PHE A 107 22.81 8.44 -3.77
CA PHE A 107 23.32 9.74 -3.33
C PHE A 107 24.12 9.71 -2.01
N SER A 108 24.28 8.53 -1.39
CA SER A 108 25.17 8.32 -0.23
C SER A 108 26.54 7.83 -0.69
#